data_AF-F9PRQ8-F1
#
_entry.id   AF-F9PRQ8-F1
#
_cell.length_a   1.000
_cell.length_b   1.000
_cell.length_c   1.000
_cell.angle_alpha   90.00
_cell.angle_beta   90.00
_cell.angle_gamma   90.00
#
_symmetry.space_group_name_H-M   'P 1'
#
loop_
_entity.id
_entity.type
_entity.pdbx_description
1 polymer ?
#
loop_
_entity_poly.entity_id
_entity_poly.type
_entity_poly.pdbx_seq_one_letter_code
_entity_poly.pdbx_strand_id
1 'polypeptide(L)'
;MNKLNVKLANCYGIEKMEYEFDFSENNAIAIYARNGLMKTSFSKTLKKIQDNKNSEIRDEIFNKPGVANILEDGNALDSSSIFVIKSFESYYESNSITDLLVNDNIKTQIKNVLKLRDRFLKELEKNSGLKISKTSSGKKIYELEPTLVKDLKFPEDSFLLNINKINDIKVEYDCSHIRYSSIFDSSIIRKIKTDEFQNKITEFCKASDEIYKAYDFLDKGKFTLPKLKNIAKSLENDRFFVKENFIYLDG
;
A
#
# COMPACT_ATOMS: atom_id res chain seq x y z
N MET A 1 -9.62 10.76 -32.11
CA MET A 1 -8.52 11.40 -32.84
C MET A 1 -8.48 10.88 -34.26
N ASN A 2 -8.67 11.74 -35.25
CA ASN A 2 -8.45 11.40 -36.66
C ASN A 2 -7.14 11.99 -37.18
N LYS A 3 -6.74 13.16 -36.70
CA LYS A 3 -5.53 13.87 -37.15
C LYS A 3 -4.75 14.45 -35.98
N LEU A 4 -3.44 14.24 -35.98
CA LEU A 4 -2.51 14.85 -35.02
C LEU A 4 -1.50 15.71 -35.77
N ASN A 5 -1.64 17.01 -35.64
CA ASN A 5 -0.78 18.01 -36.27
C ASN A 5 0.36 18.36 -35.33
N VAL A 6 1.59 18.06 -35.74
CA VAL A 6 2.79 18.24 -34.91
C VAL A 6 3.71 19.28 -35.54
N LYS A 7 3.97 20.36 -34.80
CA LYS A 7 4.96 21.39 -35.15
C LYS A 7 5.98 21.50 -34.02
N LEU A 8 7.18 20.98 -34.27
CA LEU A 8 8.31 21.01 -33.33
C LEU A 8 9.45 21.85 -33.91
N ALA A 9 10.09 22.65 -33.06
CA ALA A 9 11.34 23.35 -33.39
C ALA A 9 12.27 23.37 -32.18
N ASN A 10 13.57 23.18 -32.40
CA ASN A 10 14.60 23.12 -31.36
C ASN A 10 14.23 22.20 -30.16
N CYS A 11 13.69 21.01 -30.44
CA CYS A 11 13.21 20.07 -29.41
C CYS A 11 14.16 18.88 -29.26
N TYR A 12 15.08 18.93 -28.29
CA TYR A 12 15.99 17.83 -27.96
C TYR A 12 16.77 17.27 -29.18
N GLY A 13 17.18 18.11 -30.12
CA GLY A 13 17.87 17.72 -31.36
C GLY A 13 16.99 17.71 -32.62
N ILE A 14 15.67 17.93 -32.49
CA ILE A 14 14.79 18.20 -33.64
C ILE A 14 14.90 19.69 -33.98
N GLU A 15 15.59 20.04 -35.07
CA GLU A 15 15.72 21.42 -35.53
C GLU A 15 14.35 22.00 -35.95
N LYS A 16 13.67 21.29 -36.86
CA LYS A 16 12.31 21.62 -37.31
C LYS A 16 11.59 20.35 -37.79
N MET A 17 10.34 20.17 -37.38
CA MET A 17 9.45 19.12 -37.85
C MET A 17 8.04 19.67 -37.94
N GLU A 18 7.41 19.51 -39.09
CA GLU A 18 6.00 19.84 -39.32
C GLU A 18 5.38 18.67 -40.08
N TYR A 19 4.48 17.94 -39.41
CA TYR A 19 3.87 16.74 -39.97
C TYR A 19 2.46 16.52 -39.42
N GLU A 20 1.55 16.12 -40.30
CA GLU A 20 0.20 15.68 -39.94
C GLU A 20 0.18 14.15 -39.91
N PHE A 21 -0.06 13.58 -38.73
CA PHE A 21 -0.29 12.15 -38.56
C PHE A 21 -1.77 11.86 -38.75
N ASP A 22 -2.10 11.04 -39.74
CA ASP A 22 -3.48 10.63 -40.04
C ASP A 22 -3.78 9.25 -39.41
N PHE A 23 -4.79 9.24 -38.55
CA PHE A 23 -5.30 8.07 -37.83
C PHE A 23 -6.69 7.63 -38.33
N SER A 24 -7.21 8.22 -39.40
CA SER A 24 -8.54 7.93 -39.93
C SER A 24 -8.71 6.47 -40.37
N GLU A 25 -7.67 5.87 -40.96
CA GLU A 25 -7.67 4.47 -41.39
C GLU A 25 -7.11 3.49 -40.34
N ASN A 26 -6.16 3.95 -39.51
CA ASN A 26 -5.48 3.11 -38.51
C ASN A 26 -5.24 3.88 -37.21
N ASN A 27 -5.44 3.21 -36.07
CA ASN A 27 -5.23 3.79 -34.73
C ASN A 27 -3.77 3.75 -34.25
N ALA A 28 -2.84 3.28 -35.08
CA ALA A 28 -1.43 3.13 -34.75
C ALA A 28 -0.55 3.58 -35.91
N ILE A 29 0.52 4.31 -35.58
CA ILE A 29 1.52 4.79 -36.54
C ILE A 29 2.91 4.39 -36.06
N ALA A 30 3.70 3.80 -36.97
CA ALA A 30 5.10 3.47 -36.73
C ALA A 30 6.00 4.60 -37.25
N ILE A 31 6.78 5.21 -36.35
CA ILE A 31 7.76 6.24 -36.71
C ILE A 31 9.14 5.59 -36.83
N TYR A 32 9.69 5.58 -38.05
CA TYR A 32 11.03 5.07 -38.33
C TYR A 32 12.01 6.19 -38.66
N ALA A 33 13.18 6.17 -38.03
CA ALA A 33 14.28 7.07 -38.33
C ALA A 33 15.62 6.39 -37.97
N ARG A 34 16.75 6.89 -38.47
CA ARG A 34 18.09 6.42 -38.06
C ARG A 34 18.37 6.73 -36.59
N ASN A 35 19.36 6.07 -36.01
CA ASN A 35 19.80 6.35 -34.64
C ASN A 35 20.36 7.78 -34.54
N GLY A 36 20.09 8.46 -33.43
CA GLY A 36 20.55 9.84 -33.19
C GLY A 36 19.77 10.95 -33.91
N LEU A 37 18.70 10.64 -34.66
CA LEU A 37 17.91 11.66 -35.35
C LEU A 37 16.81 12.26 -34.46
N MET A 38 15.67 11.57 -34.33
CA MET A 38 14.50 12.18 -33.68
C MET A 38 13.69 11.26 -32.79
N LYS A 39 13.84 9.92 -32.86
CA LYS A 39 12.92 8.99 -32.17
C LYS A 39 12.84 9.25 -30.66
N THR A 40 14.01 9.31 -30.01
CA THR A 40 14.12 9.59 -28.57
C THR A 40 13.80 11.05 -28.25
N SER A 41 14.15 11.98 -29.14
CA SER A 41 13.86 13.40 -28.97
C SER A 41 12.35 13.68 -28.99
N PHE A 42 11.64 13.03 -29.91
CA PHE A 42 10.18 13.10 -30.04
C PHE A 42 9.48 12.57 -28.79
N SER A 43 9.88 11.40 -28.28
CA SER A 43 9.32 10.85 -27.05
C SER A 43 9.67 11.68 -25.82
N LYS A 44 10.88 12.25 -25.73
CA LYS A 44 11.25 13.23 -24.69
C LYS A 44 10.36 14.47 -24.73
N THR A 45 10.08 15.02 -25.91
CA THR A 45 9.19 16.18 -26.08
C THR A 45 7.78 15.86 -25.57
N LEU A 46 7.19 14.76 -26.02
CA LEU A 46 5.85 14.33 -25.56
C LEU A 46 5.82 14.08 -24.04
N LYS A 47 6.91 13.55 -23.47
CA LYS A 47 7.01 13.32 -22.04
C LYS A 47 6.99 14.63 -21.24
N LYS A 48 7.66 15.68 -21.74
CA LYS A 48 7.60 17.00 -21.10
C LYS A 48 6.22 17.62 -21.18
N ILE A 49 5.50 17.40 -22.28
CA ILE A 49 4.11 17.84 -22.40
C ILE A 49 3.21 17.09 -21.40
N GLN A 50 3.33 15.77 -21.33
CA GLN A 50 2.65 14.95 -20.34
C GLN A 50 2.89 15.45 -18.90
N ASP A 51 4.13 15.81 -18.57
CA ASP A 51 4.50 16.27 -17.23
C ASP A 51 4.15 17.76 -16.96
N ASN A 52 3.45 18.44 -17.89
CA ASN A 52 3.15 19.88 -17.85
C ASN A 52 4.40 20.78 -17.74
N LYS A 53 5.50 20.37 -18.38
CA LYS A 53 6.82 21.02 -18.37
C LYS A 53 7.23 21.55 -19.74
N ASN A 54 6.29 22.16 -20.46
CA ASN A 54 6.52 22.70 -21.80
C ASN A 54 7.64 23.75 -21.85
N SER A 55 7.80 24.53 -20.78
CA SER A 55 8.86 25.53 -20.64
C SER A 55 10.27 24.94 -20.56
N GLU A 56 10.40 23.64 -20.27
CA GLU A 56 11.70 22.94 -20.21
C GLU A 56 12.11 22.34 -21.57
N ILE A 57 11.26 22.45 -22.59
CA ILE A 57 11.55 21.96 -23.95
C ILE A 57 12.57 22.90 -24.58
N ARG A 58 13.71 22.33 -24.97
CA ARG A 58 14.84 23.09 -25.52
C ARG A 58 15.76 22.21 -26.34
N ASP A 59 16.64 22.86 -27.08
CA ASP A 59 17.81 22.23 -27.66
C ASP A 59 18.85 21.99 -26.55
N GLU A 60 19.36 20.76 -26.42
CA GLU A 60 20.32 20.40 -25.36
C GLU A 60 21.74 20.91 -25.66
N ILE A 61 22.10 21.13 -26.93
CA ILE A 61 23.45 21.51 -27.34
C ILE A 61 23.65 23.02 -27.21
N PHE A 62 22.70 23.79 -27.75
CA PHE A 62 22.78 25.25 -27.84
C PHE A 62 21.88 25.97 -26.83
N ASN A 63 21.16 25.23 -25.97
CA ASN A 63 20.26 25.78 -24.95
C ASN A 63 19.20 26.75 -25.52
N LYS A 64 18.77 26.53 -26.77
CA LYS A 64 17.75 27.34 -27.43
C LYS A 64 16.35 26.91 -26.98
N PRO A 65 15.44 27.86 -26.70
CA PRO A 65 14.07 27.51 -26.34
C PRO A 65 13.41 26.72 -27.47
N GLY A 66 12.76 25.63 -27.10
CA GLY A 66 12.03 24.76 -28.02
C GLY A 66 10.58 25.21 -28.17
N VAL A 67 10.01 24.95 -29.33
CA VAL A 67 8.59 25.15 -29.61
C VAL A 67 7.98 23.79 -29.88
N ALA A 68 7.00 23.39 -29.08
CA ALA A 68 6.21 22.19 -29.30
C ALA A 68 4.73 22.59 -29.37
N ASN A 69 4.19 22.65 -30.57
CA ASN A 69 2.76 22.89 -30.80
C ASN A 69 2.16 21.62 -31.41
N ILE A 70 1.25 21.00 -30.68
CA ILE A 70 0.60 19.76 -31.09
C ILE A 70 -0.91 19.97 -31.01
N LEU A 71 -1.60 19.73 -32.12
CA LEU A 71 -3.04 19.89 -32.25
C LEU A 71 -3.69 18.54 -32.54
N GLU A 72 -4.70 18.19 -31.76
CA GLU A 72 -5.58 17.02 -31.97
C GLU A 72 -6.86 17.49 -32.66
N ASP A 73 -7.10 17.02 -33.89
CA ASP A 73 -8.28 17.37 -34.69
C ASP A 73 -8.53 18.90 -34.76
N GLY A 74 -7.46 19.70 -34.72
CA GLY A 74 -7.47 21.17 -34.75
C GLY A 74 -7.51 21.86 -33.37
N ASN A 75 -7.73 21.12 -32.29
CA ASN A 75 -7.74 21.64 -30.91
C ASN A 75 -6.38 21.46 -30.23
N ALA A 76 -6.08 22.28 -29.23
CA ALA A 76 -4.88 22.11 -28.42
C ALA A 76 -4.90 20.75 -27.70
N LEU A 77 -3.82 19.98 -27.83
CA LEU A 77 -3.69 18.67 -27.19
C LEU A 77 -3.62 18.82 -25.66
N ASP A 78 -4.49 18.12 -24.94
CA ASP A 78 -4.47 18.07 -23.47
C ASP A 78 -3.28 17.23 -22.98
N SER A 79 -2.54 17.71 -21.98
CA SER A 79 -1.43 16.95 -21.40
C SER A 79 -1.89 15.63 -20.77
N SER A 80 -3.15 15.57 -20.33
CA SER A 80 -3.75 14.37 -19.74
C SER A 80 -4.02 13.25 -20.75
N SER A 81 -4.11 13.55 -22.05
CA SER A 81 -4.33 12.54 -23.11
C SER A 81 -3.04 11.89 -23.62
N ILE A 82 -1.87 12.36 -23.17
CA ILE A 82 -0.57 11.85 -23.59
C ILE A 82 -0.02 10.87 -22.54
N PHE A 83 0.37 9.67 -22.99
CA PHE A 83 1.08 8.71 -22.16
C PHE A 83 2.33 8.17 -22.87
N VAL A 84 3.53 8.53 -22.37
CA VAL A 84 4.79 8.07 -22.95
C VAL A 84 5.37 6.91 -22.15
N ILE A 85 5.57 5.77 -22.83
CA ILE A 85 6.23 4.58 -22.30
C ILE A 85 7.72 4.60 -22.68
N LYS A 86 8.60 4.61 -21.68
CA LYS A 86 10.06 4.43 -21.82
C LYS A 86 10.48 2.97 -21.75
N SER A 87 11.48 2.59 -22.53
CA SER A 87 12.03 1.24 -22.56
C SER A 87 12.77 0.80 -21.27
N PHE A 88 13.08 1.74 -20.35
CA PHE A 88 13.91 1.46 -19.17
C PHE A 88 13.27 1.85 -17.82
N GLU A 89 11.98 2.24 -17.79
CA GLU A 89 11.28 2.46 -16.53
C GLU A 89 10.70 1.13 -16.04
N SER A 90 11.13 0.70 -14.85
CA SER A 90 10.67 -0.55 -14.22
C SER A 90 9.25 -0.45 -13.65
N TYR A 91 8.71 0.76 -13.53
CA TYR A 91 7.39 1.00 -12.95
C TYR A 91 6.83 2.34 -13.44
N TYR A 92 5.53 2.35 -13.76
CA TYR A 92 4.78 3.56 -14.09
C TYR A 92 3.75 3.81 -13.00
N GLU A 93 3.81 4.95 -12.31
CA GLU A 93 2.67 5.44 -11.53
C GLU A 93 1.87 6.38 -12.42
N SER A 94 0.76 5.90 -12.97
CA SER A 94 -0.26 6.78 -13.56
C SER A 94 -1.65 6.29 -13.19
N ASN A 95 -2.59 7.23 -13.00
CA ASN A 95 -4.02 6.92 -12.88
C ASN A 95 -4.59 6.25 -14.15
N SER A 96 -3.77 6.15 -15.20
CA SER A 96 -4.11 5.83 -16.58
C SER A 96 -3.53 4.51 -17.08
N ILE A 97 -2.91 3.67 -16.24
CA ILE A 97 -2.55 2.30 -16.64
C ILE A 97 -3.79 1.52 -17.11
N THR A 98 -4.94 1.79 -16.49
CA THR A 98 -6.22 1.23 -16.94
C THR A 98 -6.71 1.83 -18.26
N ASP A 99 -6.17 2.96 -18.71
CA ASP A 99 -6.47 3.53 -20.04
C ASP A 99 -5.70 2.81 -21.17
N LEU A 100 -4.67 2.02 -20.85
CA LEU A 100 -4.05 1.09 -21.80
C LEU A 100 -4.93 -0.14 -22.10
N LEU A 101 -5.97 -0.36 -21.30
CA LEU A 101 -6.91 -1.45 -21.51
C LEU A 101 -7.91 -1.01 -22.59
N VAL A 102 -7.92 -1.77 -23.69
CA VAL A 102 -8.81 -1.52 -24.84
C VAL A 102 -10.29 -1.77 -24.51
N ASN A 103 -10.58 -2.55 -23.46
CA ASN A 103 -11.94 -2.93 -23.08
C ASN A 103 -12.46 -2.07 -21.91
N ASP A 104 -13.48 -1.26 -22.17
CA ASP A 104 -14.09 -0.34 -21.18
C ASP A 104 -14.73 -1.04 -19.98
N ASN A 105 -15.30 -2.23 -20.17
CA ASN A 105 -15.88 -3.00 -19.07
C ASN A 105 -14.78 -3.48 -18.11
N ILE A 106 -13.72 -4.09 -18.66
CA ILE A 106 -12.57 -4.57 -17.86
C ILE A 106 -11.88 -3.39 -17.15
N LYS A 107 -11.71 -2.27 -17.86
CA LYS A 107 -11.19 -1.01 -17.32
C LYS A 107 -12.00 -0.54 -16.11
N THR A 108 -13.32 -0.56 -16.20
CA THR A 108 -14.22 -0.14 -15.12
C THR A 108 -14.14 -1.09 -13.92
N GLN A 109 -14.11 -2.40 -14.16
CA GLN A 109 -13.94 -3.42 -13.11
C GLN A 109 -12.63 -3.25 -12.35
N ILE A 110 -11.50 -3.10 -13.06
CA ILE A 110 -10.19 -2.92 -12.43
C ILE A 110 -10.13 -1.61 -11.65
N LYS A 111 -10.66 -0.50 -12.19
CA LYS A 111 -10.76 0.78 -11.45
C LYS A 111 -11.53 0.61 -10.14
N ASN A 112 -12.62 -0.16 -10.14
CA ASN A 112 -13.40 -0.41 -8.93
C ASN A 112 -12.65 -1.28 -7.91
N VAL A 113 -11.98 -2.35 -8.37
CA VAL A 113 -11.17 -3.22 -7.51
C VAL A 113 -10.04 -2.45 -6.83
N LEU A 114 -9.32 -1.61 -7.58
CA LEU A 114 -8.23 -0.79 -7.02
C LEU A 114 -8.74 0.22 -5.99
N LYS A 115 -9.89 0.86 -6.23
CA LYS A 115 -10.52 1.75 -5.24
C LYS A 115 -10.91 1.03 -3.96
N LEU A 116 -11.47 -0.19 -4.07
CA LEU A 116 -11.83 -1.01 -2.91
C LEU A 116 -10.58 -1.41 -2.12
N ARG A 117 -9.52 -1.82 -2.82
CA ARG A 117 -8.22 -2.15 -2.23
C ARG A 117 -7.64 -0.98 -1.46
N ASP A 118 -7.63 0.22 -2.05
CA ASP A 118 -7.08 1.41 -1.39
C ASP A 118 -7.90 1.80 -0.14
N ARG A 119 -9.22 1.64 -0.19
CA ARG A 119 -10.09 1.84 0.99
C ARG A 119 -9.77 0.84 2.08
N PHE A 120 -9.64 -0.43 1.72
CA PHE A 120 -9.33 -1.51 2.65
C PHE A 120 -7.95 -1.33 3.31
N LEU A 121 -6.92 -0.98 2.53
CA LEU A 121 -5.57 -0.72 3.08
C LEU A 121 -5.57 0.48 4.05
N LYS A 122 -6.37 1.52 3.81
CA LYS A 122 -6.53 2.66 4.74
C LYS A 122 -7.18 2.26 6.05
N GLU A 123 -8.12 1.32 6.00
CA GLU A 123 -8.76 0.80 7.21
C GLU A 123 -7.79 -0.10 8.00
N LEU A 124 -7.04 -0.96 7.29
CA LEU A 124 -5.98 -1.75 7.88
C LEU A 124 -4.87 -0.91 8.51
N GLU A 125 -4.45 0.20 7.89
CA GLU A 125 -3.46 1.11 8.46
C GLU A 125 -3.90 1.62 9.84
N LYS A 126 -5.17 2.01 9.98
CA LYS A 126 -5.73 2.48 11.26
C LYS A 126 -5.71 1.41 12.35
N ASN A 127 -6.07 0.18 11.99
CA ASN A 127 -6.19 -0.93 12.95
C ASN A 127 -4.84 -1.58 13.29
N SER A 128 -3.97 -1.73 12.29
CA SER A 128 -2.66 -2.38 12.45
C SER A 128 -1.61 -1.45 13.07
N GLY A 129 -1.71 -0.14 12.84
CA GLY A 129 -0.67 0.83 13.21
C GLY A 129 0.52 0.87 12.25
N LEU A 130 0.48 0.13 11.14
CA LEU A 130 1.47 0.18 10.06
C LEU A 130 1.07 1.20 9.01
N LYS A 131 2.02 1.96 8.45
CA LYS A 131 1.71 2.91 7.39
C LYS A 131 1.59 2.23 6.02
N ILE A 132 0.67 2.69 5.17
CA ILE A 132 0.59 2.20 3.77
C ILE A 132 1.92 2.47 3.06
N SER A 133 2.41 3.70 3.19
CA SER A 133 3.72 4.09 2.69
C SER A 133 4.34 5.16 3.58
N LYS A 134 5.67 5.17 3.64
CA LYS A 134 6.47 6.18 4.32
C LYS A 134 7.51 6.76 3.36
N THR A 135 7.86 8.02 3.56
CA THR A 135 8.97 8.63 2.83
C THR A 135 10.24 8.43 3.64
N SER A 136 11.23 7.76 3.07
CA SER A 136 12.56 7.61 3.66
C SER A 136 13.60 8.04 2.64
N SER A 137 14.48 8.96 3.03
CA SER A 137 15.54 9.50 2.16
C SER A 137 15.02 10.00 0.80
N GLY A 138 13.85 10.66 0.81
CA GLY A 138 13.22 11.20 -0.41
C GLY A 138 12.53 10.16 -1.30
N LYS A 139 12.53 8.88 -0.94
CA LYS A 139 11.85 7.80 -1.69
C LYS A 139 10.60 7.33 -0.93
N LYS A 140 9.52 7.11 -1.67
CA LYS A 140 8.30 6.49 -1.15
C LYS A 140 8.53 4.98 -1.01
N ILE A 141 8.35 4.46 0.20
CA ILE A 141 8.52 3.04 0.53
C ILE A 141 7.18 2.53 1.03
N TYR A 142 6.65 1.47 0.42
CA TYR A 142 5.44 0.79 0.87
C TYR A 142 5.76 -0.13 2.04
N GLU A 143 4.99 -0.07 3.12
CA GLU A 143 5.28 -0.78 4.38
C GLU A 143 4.17 -1.77 4.76
N LEU A 144 2.91 -1.35 4.74
CA LEU A 144 1.78 -2.19 5.16
C LEU A 144 1.67 -3.49 4.38
N GLU A 145 1.46 -3.41 3.06
CA GLU A 145 1.19 -4.60 2.23
C GLU A 145 2.39 -5.55 2.15
N PRO A 146 3.64 -5.11 1.90
CA PRO A 146 4.78 -6.01 1.91
C PRO A 146 5.00 -6.73 3.24
N THR A 147 4.78 -6.04 4.36
CA THR A 147 4.88 -6.62 5.71
C THR A 147 3.83 -7.72 5.88
N LEU A 148 2.57 -7.44 5.54
CA LEU A 148 1.48 -8.42 5.67
C LEU A 148 1.69 -9.65 4.77
N VAL A 149 2.08 -9.43 3.50
CA VAL A 149 2.39 -10.52 2.55
C VAL A 149 3.47 -11.44 3.11
N LYS A 150 4.54 -10.85 3.66
CA LYS A 150 5.65 -11.60 4.26
C LYS A 150 5.23 -12.37 5.50
N ASP A 151 4.54 -11.69 6.43
CA ASP A 151 4.25 -12.25 7.75
C ASP A 151 3.13 -13.31 7.69
N LEU A 152 2.17 -13.15 6.77
CA LEU A 152 1.15 -14.16 6.45
C LEU A 152 1.66 -15.25 5.49
N LYS A 153 2.90 -15.14 5.01
CA LYS A 153 3.55 -16.08 4.07
C LYS A 153 2.72 -16.32 2.82
N PHE A 154 2.24 -15.24 2.23
CA PHE A 154 1.52 -15.30 0.98
C PHE A 154 2.45 -15.65 -0.20
N PRO A 155 2.00 -16.50 -1.15
CA PRO A 155 2.81 -16.88 -2.31
C PRO A 155 3.02 -15.74 -3.30
N GLU A 156 2.03 -14.87 -3.46
CA GLU A 156 2.09 -13.76 -4.41
C GLU A 156 2.43 -12.46 -3.68
N ASP A 157 3.21 -11.59 -4.33
CA ASP A 157 3.62 -10.27 -3.83
C ASP A 157 2.49 -9.21 -3.91
N SER A 158 1.24 -9.63 -3.69
CA SER A 158 0.06 -8.75 -3.69
C SER A 158 -1.01 -9.27 -2.75
N PHE A 159 -1.57 -8.39 -1.91
CA PHE A 159 -2.64 -8.77 -1.00
C PHE A 159 -3.88 -9.27 -1.76
N LEU A 160 -4.26 -8.60 -2.86
CA LEU A 160 -5.47 -8.94 -3.63
C LEU A 160 -5.42 -10.35 -4.21
N LEU A 161 -4.25 -10.76 -4.72
CA LEU A 161 -4.07 -12.10 -5.28
C LEU A 161 -4.20 -13.21 -4.24
N ASN A 162 -4.03 -12.85 -2.96
CA ASN A 162 -4.11 -13.79 -1.84
C ASN A 162 -5.41 -13.72 -1.05
N ILE A 163 -6.36 -12.86 -1.44
CA ILE A 163 -7.57 -12.58 -0.65
C ILE A 163 -8.40 -13.84 -0.34
N ASN A 164 -8.45 -14.78 -1.28
CA ASN A 164 -9.18 -16.04 -1.12
C ASN A 164 -8.62 -16.89 0.02
N LYS A 165 -7.32 -16.78 0.31
CA LYS A 165 -6.70 -17.52 1.42
C LYS A 165 -7.11 -17.02 2.80
N ILE A 166 -7.61 -15.79 2.88
CA ILE A 166 -8.02 -15.16 4.14
C ILE A 166 -9.48 -15.52 4.47
N ASN A 167 -10.34 -15.62 3.45
CA ASN A 167 -11.77 -15.88 3.65
C ASN A 167 -12.08 -17.19 4.39
N ASP A 168 -11.22 -18.19 4.25
CA ASP A 168 -11.45 -19.51 4.85
C ASP A 168 -10.82 -19.66 6.26
N ILE A 169 -10.17 -18.61 6.78
CA ILE A 169 -9.50 -18.66 8.09
C ILE A 169 -10.53 -18.49 9.22
N LYS A 170 -10.68 -19.52 10.05
CA LYS A 170 -11.39 -19.40 11.32
C LYS A 170 -10.47 -18.77 12.36
N VAL A 171 -10.92 -17.67 12.97
CA VAL A 171 -10.21 -17.00 14.05
C VAL A 171 -10.52 -17.72 15.35
N GLU A 172 -9.52 -18.36 15.96
CA GLU A 172 -9.66 -19.01 17.27
C GLU A 172 -9.70 -18.01 18.43
N TYR A 173 -9.00 -16.88 18.30
CA TYR A 173 -8.86 -15.87 19.36
C TYR A 173 -9.06 -14.46 18.80
N ASP A 174 -9.94 -13.70 19.45
CA ASP A 174 -10.14 -12.29 19.11
C ASP A 174 -9.07 -11.41 19.77
N CYS A 175 -8.06 -11.06 18.97
CA CYS A 175 -6.99 -10.14 19.34
C CYS A 175 -7.16 -8.75 18.70
N SER A 176 -8.37 -8.39 18.24
CA SER A 176 -8.62 -7.13 17.51
C SER A 176 -8.27 -5.86 18.30
N HIS A 177 -8.31 -5.91 19.63
CA HIS A 177 -7.94 -4.81 20.51
C HIS A 177 -6.43 -4.55 20.57
N ILE A 178 -5.60 -5.49 20.10
CA ILE A 178 -4.15 -5.35 20.09
C ILE A 178 -3.68 -4.92 18.71
N ARG A 179 -2.94 -3.82 18.64
CA ARG A 179 -2.36 -3.33 17.38
C ARG A 179 -1.25 -4.26 16.91
N TYR A 180 -1.23 -4.53 15.60
CA TYR A 180 -0.18 -5.30 14.95
C TYR A 180 1.23 -4.78 15.28
N SER A 181 1.43 -3.46 15.12
CA SER A 181 2.71 -2.80 15.38
C SER A 181 3.18 -2.90 16.83
N SER A 182 2.30 -3.21 17.77
CA SER A 182 2.65 -3.35 19.19
C SER A 182 3.27 -4.71 19.52
N ILE A 183 3.05 -5.73 18.69
CA ILE A 183 3.62 -7.07 18.89
C ILE A 183 4.73 -7.30 17.87
N PHE A 184 4.45 -7.02 16.60
CA PHE A 184 5.30 -7.41 15.48
C PHE A 184 6.37 -6.35 15.14
N ASP A 185 6.79 -5.58 16.13
CA ASP A 185 7.97 -4.73 16.00
C ASP A 185 9.25 -5.55 16.19
N SER A 186 10.26 -5.29 15.35
CA SER A 186 11.52 -6.04 15.35
C SER A 186 12.24 -6.03 16.70
N SER A 187 12.17 -4.92 17.44
CA SER A 187 12.80 -4.78 18.75
C SER A 187 12.05 -5.57 19.83
N ILE A 188 10.72 -5.61 19.72
CA ILE A 188 9.83 -6.36 20.62
C ILE A 188 9.99 -7.86 20.37
N ILE A 189 9.96 -8.30 19.12
CA ILE A 189 10.19 -9.70 18.75
C ILE A 189 11.55 -10.18 19.26
N ARG A 190 12.60 -9.35 19.15
CA ARG A 190 13.93 -9.69 19.68
C ARG A 190 13.92 -9.90 21.19
N LYS A 191 13.19 -9.07 21.94
CA LYS A 191 13.02 -9.22 23.39
C LYS A 191 12.20 -10.47 23.74
N ILE A 192 11.10 -10.72 23.02
CA ILE A 192 10.26 -11.89 23.27
C ILE A 192 11.06 -13.19 23.06
N LYS A 193 11.98 -13.21 22.09
CA LYS A 193 12.81 -14.38 21.80
C LYS A 193 13.99 -14.59 22.75
N THR A 194 14.23 -13.73 23.74
CA THR A 194 15.34 -13.96 24.68
C THR A 194 15.01 -15.06 25.67
N ASP A 195 16.02 -15.85 26.05
CA ASP A 195 15.86 -16.93 27.02
C ASP A 195 15.32 -16.42 28.35
N GLU A 196 15.76 -15.24 28.79
CA GLU A 196 15.27 -14.62 30.02
C GLU A 196 13.75 -14.40 29.99
N PHE A 197 13.23 -13.87 28.89
CA PHE A 197 11.80 -13.62 28.75
C PHE A 197 11.00 -14.92 28.65
N GLN A 198 11.49 -15.89 27.86
CA GLN A 198 10.86 -17.20 27.71
C GLN A 198 10.81 -17.97 29.03
N ASN A 199 11.91 -17.94 29.80
CA ASN A 199 11.97 -18.59 31.12
C ASN A 199 10.97 -17.95 32.09
N LYS A 200 10.93 -16.60 32.16
CA LYS A 200 9.99 -15.88 33.02
C LYS A 200 8.52 -16.14 32.66
N ILE A 201 8.18 -16.19 31.37
CA ILE A 201 6.82 -16.56 30.94
C ILE A 201 6.50 -18.01 31.33
N THR A 202 7.45 -18.92 31.15
CA THR A 202 7.25 -20.33 31.49
C THR A 202 7.03 -20.51 32.99
N GLU A 203 7.83 -19.83 33.83
CA GLU A 203 7.66 -19.79 35.28
C GLU A 203 6.31 -19.20 35.67
N PHE A 204 5.91 -18.09 35.05
CA PHE A 204 4.60 -17.48 35.28
C PHE A 204 3.45 -18.43 34.94
N CYS A 205 3.50 -19.10 33.78
CA CYS A 205 2.49 -20.07 33.37
C CYS A 205 2.43 -21.25 34.34
N LYS A 206 3.58 -21.79 34.77
CA LYS A 206 3.64 -22.88 35.77
C LYS A 206 3.02 -22.45 37.10
N ALA A 207 3.43 -21.31 37.64
CA ALA A 207 2.91 -20.79 38.91
C ALA A 207 1.40 -20.51 38.82
N SER A 208 0.94 -19.95 37.69
CA SER A 208 -0.49 -19.77 37.42
C SER A 208 -1.20 -21.12 37.44
N ASP A 209 -0.72 -22.12 36.70
CA ASP A 209 -1.33 -23.45 36.62
C ASP A 209 -1.37 -24.17 37.97
N GLU A 210 -0.33 -24.04 38.79
CA GLU A 210 -0.29 -24.56 40.15
C GLU A 210 -1.38 -23.92 41.03
N ILE A 211 -1.57 -22.60 40.95
CA ILE A 211 -2.62 -21.90 41.69
C ILE A 211 -4.01 -22.38 41.24
N TYR A 212 -4.28 -22.45 39.94
CA TYR A 212 -5.59 -22.91 39.45
C TYR A 212 -5.84 -24.40 39.75
N LYS A 213 -4.81 -25.21 39.99
CA LYS A 213 -4.96 -26.61 40.45
C LYS A 213 -5.16 -26.72 41.96
N ALA A 214 -4.61 -25.79 42.74
CA ALA A 214 -4.70 -25.83 44.19
C ALA A 214 -6.05 -25.30 44.73
N TYR A 215 -6.79 -24.54 43.91
CA TYR A 215 -8.05 -23.92 44.30
C TYR A 215 -9.13 -24.23 43.26
N ASP A 216 -9.98 -25.21 43.55
CA ASP A 216 -11.01 -25.73 42.64
C ASP A 216 -12.06 -24.67 42.24
N PHE A 217 -12.28 -23.67 43.09
CA PHE A 217 -13.20 -22.57 42.78
C PHE A 217 -12.66 -21.59 41.72
N LEU A 218 -11.38 -21.69 41.33
CA LEU A 218 -10.78 -20.88 40.28
C LEU A 218 -10.87 -21.59 38.92
N ASP A 219 -11.39 -20.90 37.91
CA ASP A 219 -11.50 -21.42 36.55
C ASP A 219 -10.91 -20.42 35.54
N LYS A 220 -10.00 -20.91 34.70
CA LYS A 220 -9.33 -20.08 33.68
C LYS A 220 -10.36 -19.56 32.68
N GLY A 221 -10.36 -18.25 32.46
CA GLY A 221 -11.30 -17.58 31.56
C GLY A 221 -12.66 -17.23 32.22
N LYS A 222 -13.09 -17.95 33.26
CA LYS A 222 -14.30 -17.61 34.02
C LYS A 222 -13.97 -16.83 35.29
N PHE A 223 -13.52 -17.51 36.34
CA PHE A 223 -13.21 -16.93 37.65
C PHE A 223 -11.71 -16.94 37.91
N THR A 224 -11.07 -15.84 37.50
CA THR A 224 -9.61 -15.70 37.50
C THR A 224 -9.08 -14.95 38.72
N LEU A 225 -7.78 -15.09 39.02
CA LEU A 225 -7.12 -14.36 40.12
C LEU A 225 -7.37 -12.84 40.13
N PRO A 226 -7.32 -12.11 38.99
CA PRO A 226 -7.66 -10.69 38.98
C PRO A 226 -9.12 -10.42 39.38
N LYS A 227 -10.07 -11.27 38.97
CA LYS A 227 -11.48 -11.14 39.36
C LYS A 227 -11.66 -11.41 40.85
N LEU A 228 -11.02 -12.45 41.39
CA LEU A 228 -11.01 -12.72 42.83
C LEU A 228 -10.46 -11.53 43.62
N LYS A 229 -9.35 -10.94 43.17
CA LYS A 229 -8.75 -9.75 43.79
C LYS A 229 -9.71 -8.55 43.78
N ASN A 230 -10.46 -8.36 42.70
CA ASN A 230 -11.45 -7.28 42.62
C ASN A 230 -12.62 -7.52 43.57
N ILE A 231 -13.11 -8.76 43.69
CA ILE A 231 -14.16 -9.11 44.66
C ILE A 231 -13.67 -8.87 46.09
N ALA A 232 -12.47 -9.36 46.43
CA ALA A 232 -11.88 -9.15 47.75
C ALA A 232 -11.80 -7.65 48.11
N LYS A 233 -11.36 -6.81 47.17
CA LYS A 233 -11.34 -5.35 47.35
C LYS A 233 -12.73 -4.76 47.54
N SER A 234 -13.74 -5.22 46.80
CA SER A 234 -15.12 -4.73 46.96
C SER A 234 -15.64 -5.06 48.35
N LEU A 235 -15.48 -6.31 48.80
CA LEU A 235 -15.93 -6.75 50.12
C LEU A 235 -15.25 -5.97 51.26
N GLU A 236 -13.97 -5.64 51.10
CA GLU A 236 -13.23 -4.80 52.04
C GLU A 236 -13.76 -3.35 52.05
N ASN A 237 -13.93 -2.74 50.87
CA ASN A 237 -14.45 -1.38 50.73
C ASN A 237 -15.87 -1.23 51.31
N ASP A 238 -16.72 -2.22 51.09
CA ASP A 238 -18.09 -2.26 51.59
C ASP A 238 -18.18 -2.72 53.05
N ARG A 239 -17.02 -2.96 53.69
CA ARG A 239 -16.87 -3.41 55.08
C ARG A 239 -17.72 -4.65 55.39
N PHE A 240 -17.76 -5.62 54.49
CA PHE A 240 -18.63 -6.81 54.63
C PHE A 240 -18.36 -7.63 55.92
N PHE A 241 -17.12 -7.61 56.41
CA PHE A 241 -16.66 -8.44 57.54
C PHE A 241 -16.75 -7.78 58.93
N VAL A 242 -17.74 -6.89 59.17
CA VAL A 242 -17.86 -6.13 60.44
C VAL A 242 -17.99 -7.03 61.69
N LYS A 243 -18.57 -8.22 61.57
CA LYS A 243 -18.89 -9.13 62.69
C LYS A 243 -18.17 -10.47 62.61
N GLU A 244 -16.93 -10.50 62.09
CA GLU A 244 -16.19 -11.75 61.85
C GLU A 244 -16.93 -12.72 60.90
N ASN A 245 -17.73 -12.15 59.99
CA ASN A 245 -18.32 -12.93 58.91
C ASN A 245 -17.18 -13.55 58.07
N PHE A 246 -17.43 -14.69 57.42
CA PHE A 246 -16.49 -15.26 56.47
C PHE A 246 -17.22 -15.69 55.21
N ILE A 247 -16.47 -15.78 54.10
CA ILE A 247 -16.97 -16.34 52.86
C ILE A 247 -16.24 -17.65 52.63
N TYR A 248 -17.01 -18.71 52.45
CA TYR A 248 -16.51 -20.00 52.01
C TYR A 248 -16.64 -20.08 50.50
N LEU A 249 -15.52 -20.27 49.81
CA LEU A 249 -15.47 -20.50 48.38
C LEU A 249 -15.26 -21.99 48.17
N ASP A 250 -16.32 -22.68 47.80
CA ASP A 250 -16.30 -24.10 47.44
C ASP A 250 -16.22 -24.23 45.91
N GLY A 251 -15.52 -25.25 45.43
CA GLY A 251 -15.23 -25.48 44.02
C GLY A 251 -15.44 -26.91 43.61
#